data_AF-A0A139QX81-F1
#
_entry.id   AF-A0A139QX81-F1
#
_cell.length_a   1.000
_cell.length_b   1.000
_cell.length_c   1.000
_cell.angle_alpha   90.00
_cell.angle_beta   90.00
_cell.angle_gamma   90.00
#
_symmetry.space_group_name_H-M   'P 1'
#
loop_
_entity.id
_entity.type
_entity.pdbx_description
1 polymer ?
#
loop_
_entity_poly.entity_id
_entity_poly.type
_entity_poly.pdbx_seq_one_letter_code
_entity_poly.pdbx_strand_id
1 'polypeptide(L)'
;MKLQKPKGTQDILPAESAKWQYVEGFAREIFKRYNYAEVRTPIFEHYEVISRSVGDTTDIVTKEMYDFYDKGDRHITLRPEGTAPVVRSYVENKLFAPEVQKPSKFYYMGPMFRYERPQAGRLRQFHQIGVECFGSSNPATDVETIAMAAHFLKEIGIKDVKLHLNTLGNPESRAAYRQALIDYLTPLKETLSKDSQRRLEENPLRVLDSKEKEDKVAVENAPSILDFLDEESQSHFDAVRQMLENLGVDYIIDTNMVRGLDYYNHTIFEFITEIEGNELTVCAGGRYDGLVAYFGGPETAGFGFGLGVERLLLILEKQGVTLPIENALDVYIAVLGEGANVKALELVQTLRQQGFKAERDYLNRKLKAQFKSADVFAAKTLITLGESEVESGQVTVKNNQTREEVQVSLETISQNFSEIFEKLGF
;
A
#
# COMPACT_ATOMS: atom_id res chain seq x y z
N MET A 1 25.29 8.18 24.42
CA MET A 1 24.21 8.48 23.45
C MET A 1 23.43 7.20 23.19
N LYS A 2 22.12 7.17 23.43
CA LYS A 2 21.28 5.99 23.15
C LYS A 2 20.94 6.00 21.66
N LEU A 3 21.28 4.94 20.93
CA LEU A 3 20.92 4.82 19.52
C LEU A 3 19.41 4.56 19.41
N GLN A 4 18.71 5.35 18.60
CA GLN A 4 17.26 5.30 18.42
C GLN A 4 16.91 5.53 16.96
N LYS A 5 15.74 5.02 16.55
CA LYS A 5 15.21 5.28 15.21
C LYS A 5 14.97 6.78 14.97
N PRO A 6 15.11 7.28 13.74
CA PRO A 6 14.73 8.64 13.40
C PRO A 6 13.26 8.95 13.71
N LYS A 7 12.97 10.21 14.05
CA LYS A 7 11.58 10.66 14.25
C LYS A 7 10.80 10.51 12.94
N GLY A 8 9.61 9.94 13.02
CA GLY A 8 8.73 9.71 11.87
C GLY A 8 9.02 8.41 11.11
N THR A 9 9.87 7.53 11.65
CA THR A 9 10.04 6.15 11.15
C THR A 9 9.61 5.14 12.22
N GLN A 10 9.37 3.90 11.80
CA GLN A 10 8.98 2.81 12.69
C GLN A 10 9.60 1.47 12.28
N ASP A 11 9.97 0.68 13.29
CA ASP A 11 10.32 -0.72 13.10
C ASP A 11 9.03 -1.53 13.07
N ILE A 12 8.82 -2.30 11.99
CA ILE A 12 7.66 -3.19 11.85
C ILE A 12 8.05 -4.55 12.43
N LEU A 13 7.53 -4.87 13.61
CA LEU A 13 7.88 -6.08 14.38
C LEU A 13 6.99 -7.27 13.99
N PRO A 14 7.35 -8.53 14.34
CA PRO A 14 6.70 -9.74 13.82
C PRO A 14 5.17 -9.77 13.86
N ALA A 15 4.55 -9.31 14.95
CA ALA A 15 3.09 -9.27 15.07
C ALA A 15 2.43 -8.29 14.09
N GLU A 16 3.09 -7.16 13.82
CA GLU A 16 2.65 -6.19 12.83
C GLU A 16 3.02 -6.64 11.43
N SER A 17 4.24 -7.11 11.18
CA SER A 17 4.70 -7.52 9.85
C SER A 17 3.84 -8.62 9.24
N ALA A 18 3.21 -9.47 10.05
CA ALA A 18 2.26 -10.47 9.55
C ALA A 18 1.01 -9.83 8.92
N LYS A 19 0.50 -8.72 9.49
CA LYS A 19 -0.61 -7.94 8.89
C LYS A 19 -0.19 -7.29 7.58
N TRP A 20 1.03 -6.77 7.54
CA TRP A 20 1.62 -6.18 6.34
C TRP A 20 1.73 -7.19 5.21
N GLN A 21 2.32 -8.36 5.49
CA GLN A 21 2.45 -9.46 4.53
C GLN A 21 1.08 -9.93 4.03
N TYR A 22 0.07 -9.97 4.90
CA TYR A 22 -1.30 -10.29 4.50
C TYR A 22 -1.84 -9.27 3.50
N VAL A 23 -1.79 -7.97 3.82
CA VAL A 23 -2.27 -6.88 2.93
C VAL A 23 -1.54 -6.91 1.59
N GLU A 24 -0.22 -7.05 1.60
CA GLU A 24 0.57 -7.11 0.38
C GLU A 24 0.26 -8.36 -0.45
N GLY A 25 0.11 -9.53 0.19
CA GLY A 25 -0.27 -10.77 -0.48
C GLY A 25 -1.66 -10.67 -1.10
N PHE A 26 -2.61 -10.11 -0.36
CA PHE A 26 -3.96 -9.85 -0.80
C PHE A 26 -4.00 -8.91 -2.02
N ALA A 27 -3.23 -7.81 -1.99
CA ALA A 27 -3.10 -6.90 -3.13
C ALA A 27 -2.53 -7.62 -4.37
N ARG A 28 -1.50 -8.47 -4.23
CA ARG A 28 -0.94 -9.25 -5.35
C ARG A 28 -1.99 -10.16 -5.99
N GLU A 29 -2.80 -10.84 -5.18
CA GLU A 29 -3.86 -11.71 -5.69
C GLU A 29 -4.94 -10.92 -6.45
N ILE A 30 -5.36 -9.75 -5.95
CA ILE A 30 -6.30 -8.88 -6.68
C ILE A 30 -5.67 -8.40 -7.99
N PHE A 31 -4.47 -7.82 -7.96
CA PHE A 31 -3.83 -7.24 -9.15
C PHE A 31 -3.55 -8.28 -10.24
N LYS A 32 -3.24 -9.52 -9.85
CA LYS A 32 -3.11 -10.65 -10.77
C LYS A 32 -4.40 -10.94 -11.53
N ARG A 33 -5.58 -10.82 -10.90
CA ARG A 33 -6.89 -11.00 -11.58
C ARG A 33 -7.14 -9.92 -12.65
N TYR A 34 -6.56 -8.73 -12.49
CA TYR A 34 -6.63 -7.62 -13.48
C TYR A 34 -5.44 -7.61 -14.46
N ASN A 35 -4.58 -8.63 -14.42
CA ASN A 35 -3.40 -8.78 -15.27
C ASN A 35 -2.37 -7.64 -15.13
N TYR A 36 -2.18 -7.15 -13.89
CA TYR A 36 -1.10 -6.23 -13.55
C TYR A 36 0.14 -7.03 -13.10
N ALA A 37 1.32 -6.64 -13.60
CA ALA A 37 2.60 -7.28 -13.28
C ALA A 37 3.46 -6.41 -12.35
N GLU A 38 4.31 -7.03 -11.53
CA GLU A 38 5.15 -6.29 -10.59
C GLU A 38 6.26 -5.50 -11.32
N VAL A 39 6.45 -4.25 -10.92
CA VAL A 39 7.64 -3.45 -11.23
C VAL A 39 8.32 -3.00 -9.94
N ARG A 40 9.65 -3.04 -9.92
CA ARG A 40 10.46 -2.60 -8.77
C ARG A 40 11.47 -1.55 -9.21
N THR A 41 11.28 -0.33 -8.72
CA THR A 41 12.21 0.78 -8.94
C THR A 41 13.16 0.93 -7.74
N PRO A 42 14.36 1.52 -7.93
CA PRO A 42 15.26 1.86 -6.84
C PRO A 42 14.61 2.74 -5.76
N ILE A 43 15.22 2.75 -4.57
CA ILE A 43 14.74 3.59 -3.44
C ILE A 43 15.08 5.06 -3.64
N PHE A 44 16.20 5.35 -4.29
CA PHE A 44 16.61 6.70 -4.65
C PHE A 44 16.63 6.84 -6.17
N GLU A 45 16.31 8.03 -6.63
CA GLU A 45 16.39 8.44 -8.03
C GLU A 45 17.30 9.67 -8.13
N HIS A 46 17.68 10.01 -9.36
CA HIS A 46 18.20 11.35 -9.63
C HIS A 46 17.18 12.41 -9.20
N TYR A 47 17.64 13.52 -8.62
CA TYR A 47 16.75 14.57 -8.10
C TYR A 47 15.77 15.08 -9.16
N GLU A 48 16.22 15.20 -10.41
CA GLU A 48 15.44 15.61 -11.58
C GLU A 48 14.38 14.60 -12.02
N VAL A 49 14.36 13.36 -11.50
CA VAL A 49 13.24 12.43 -11.74
C VAL A 49 12.01 12.86 -10.95
N ILE A 50 12.19 13.51 -9.79
CA ILE A 50 11.09 13.84 -8.88
C ILE A 50 10.72 15.33 -8.94
N SER A 51 11.71 16.22 -8.82
CA SER A 51 11.49 17.68 -8.80
C SER A 51 10.70 18.17 -10.01
N ARG A 52 11.09 17.66 -11.17
CA ARG A 52 10.55 18.00 -12.48
C ARG A 52 9.18 17.38 -12.76
N SER A 53 8.92 16.17 -12.27
CA SER A 53 7.73 15.39 -12.61
C SER A 53 6.51 15.74 -11.75
N VAL A 54 6.72 16.02 -10.46
CA VAL A 54 5.64 16.23 -9.49
C VAL A 54 5.10 17.67 -9.53
N GLY A 55 5.91 18.62 -10.00
CA GLY A 55 5.59 20.05 -10.12
C GLY A 55 6.39 20.89 -9.13
N ASP A 56 7.07 21.93 -9.65
CA ASP A 56 7.99 22.78 -8.88
C ASP A 56 7.32 23.52 -7.71
N THR A 57 6.00 23.72 -7.78
CA THR A 57 5.21 24.42 -6.76
C THR A 57 4.58 23.49 -5.72
N THR A 58 4.76 22.18 -5.82
CA THR A 58 4.16 21.25 -4.85
C THR A 58 4.88 21.30 -3.50
N ASP A 59 4.14 21.06 -2.41
CA ASP A 59 4.76 20.94 -1.08
C ASP A 59 5.81 19.81 -1.05
N ILE A 60 5.59 18.74 -1.83
CA ILE A 60 6.56 17.63 -1.97
C ILE A 60 7.90 18.18 -2.45
N VAL A 61 7.93 18.86 -3.59
CA VAL A 61 9.17 19.34 -4.20
C VAL A 61 9.79 20.47 -3.38
N THR A 62 8.96 21.37 -2.85
CA THR A 62 9.46 22.59 -2.17
C THR A 62 9.93 22.35 -0.73
N LYS A 63 9.37 21.37 -0.02
CA LYS A 63 9.56 21.22 1.44
C LYS A 63 9.74 19.80 1.94
N GLU A 64 9.33 18.77 1.18
CA GLU A 64 9.20 17.41 1.72
C GLU A 64 10.17 16.37 1.11
N MET A 65 11.04 16.73 0.17
CA MET A 65 12.00 15.76 -0.37
C MET A 65 13.16 15.48 0.60
N TYR A 66 13.63 14.23 0.57
CA TYR A 66 14.89 13.82 1.18
C TYR A 66 15.96 13.72 0.08
N ASP A 67 16.61 14.83 -0.25
CA ASP A 67 17.67 14.89 -1.25
C ASP A 67 19.06 15.14 -0.65
N PHE A 68 20.09 14.67 -1.35
CA PHE A 68 21.48 14.79 -0.95
C PHE A 68 22.42 14.56 -2.13
N TYR A 69 23.66 15.00 -1.99
CA TYR A 69 24.74 14.64 -2.91
C TYR A 69 25.37 13.32 -2.45
N ASP A 70 25.49 12.37 -3.37
CA ASP A 70 26.20 11.13 -3.09
C ASP A 70 27.73 11.34 -3.07
N LYS A 71 28.50 10.28 -2.83
CA LYS A 71 29.98 10.36 -2.77
C LYS A 71 30.65 10.72 -4.11
N GLY A 72 29.89 10.72 -5.21
CA GLY A 72 30.34 11.14 -6.54
C GLY A 72 29.75 12.49 -6.95
N ASP A 73 29.28 13.29 -5.99
CA ASP A 73 28.68 14.61 -6.21
C ASP A 73 27.46 14.60 -7.15
N ARG A 74 26.73 13.48 -7.20
CA ARG A 74 25.43 13.41 -7.92
C ARG A 74 24.31 13.77 -6.98
N HIS A 75 23.43 14.66 -7.43
CA HIS A 75 22.24 15.05 -6.68
C HIS A 75 21.15 13.97 -6.82
N ILE A 76 20.85 13.29 -5.72
CA ILE A 76 19.87 12.21 -5.67
C ILE A 76 18.84 12.46 -4.58
N THR A 77 17.70 11.80 -4.68
CA THR A 77 16.60 11.93 -3.72
C THR A 77 15.97 10.58 -3.41
N LEU A 78 15.55 10.37 -2.17
CA LEU A 78 14.70 9.22 -1.81
C LEU A 78 13.31 9.44 -2.42
N ARG A 79 12.76 8.42 -3.08
CA ARG A 79 11.47 8.56 -3.77
C ARG A 79 10.34 8.93 -2.79
N PRO A 80 9.57 10.02 -3.06
CA PRO A 80 8.41 10.39 -2.24
C PRO A 80 7.09 9.75 -2.71
N GLU A 81 7.11 9.11 -3.88
CA GLU A 81 5.98 8.47 -4.55
C GLU A 81 6.49 7.45 -5.61
N GLY A 82 5.60 6.68 -6.24
CA GLY A 82 5.98 5.56 -7.12
C GLY A 82 5.77 5.75 -8.63
N THR A 83 4.89 6.67 -9.03
CA THR A 83 4.52 6.95 -10.43
C THR A 83 5.71 7.39 -11.26
N ALA A 84 6.43 8.46 -10.85
CA ALA A 84 7.53 9.02 -11.63
C ALA A 84 8.70 8.04 -11.79
N PRO A 85 9.12 7.29 -10.74
CA PRO A 85 10.06 6.18 -10.92
C PRO A 85 9.59 5.12 -11.93
N VAL A 86 8.30 4.77 -11.93
CA VAL A 86 7.74 3.79 -12.89
C VAL A 86 7.73 4.34 -14.31
N VAL A 87 7.36 5.61 -14.50
CA VAL A 87 7.42 6.30 -15.80
C VAL A 87 8.86 6.36 -16.31
N ARG A 88 9.82 6.74 -15.46
CA ARG A 88 11.24 6.74 -15.80
C ARG A 88 11.69 5.36 -16.27
N SER A 89 11.35 4.31 -15.53
CA SER A 89 11.65 2.93 -15.89
C SER A 89 10.99 2.51 -17.21
N TYR A 90 9.74 2.91 -17.43
CA TYR A 90 8.99 2.65 -18.66
C TYR A 90 9.67 3.29 -19.88
N VAL A 91 10.17 4.51 -19.75
CA VAL A 91 10.90 5.21 -20.83
C VAL A 91 12.29 4.61 -21.04
N GLU A 92 13.07 4.44 -19.97
CA GLU A 92 14.44 3.92 -20.02
C GLU A 92 14.52 2.53 -20.66
N ASN A 93 13.57 1.66 -20.31
CA ASN A 93 13.50 0.30 -20.86
C ASN A 93 12.72 0.22 -22.17
N LYS A 94 12.37 1.38 -22.77
CA LYS A 94 11.61 1.48 -24.03
C LYS A 94 10.36 0.62 -24.03
N LEU A 95 9.68 0.57 -22.88
CA LEU A 95 8.46 -0.23 -22.76
C LEU A 95 7.34 0.31 -23.63
N PHE A 96 7.45 1.52 -24.20
CA PHE A 96 6.57 2.07 -25.23
C PHE A 96 6.79 1.52 -26.65
N ALA A 97 7.81 0.69 -26.87
CA ALA A 97 8.14 0.19 -28.21
C ALA A 97 6.99 -0.64 -28.82
N PRO A 98 6.82 -0.66 -30.16
CA PRO A 98 5.70 -1.32 -30.83
C PRO A 98 5.55 -2.82 -30.53
N GLU A 99 6.65 -3.51 -30.22
CA GLU A 99 6.68 -4.93 -29.87
C GLU A 99 6.14 -5.23 -28.46
N VAL A 100 6.00 -4.22 -27.60
CA VAL A 100 5.48 -4.38 -26.24
C VAL A 100 3.96 -4.29 -26.26
N GLN A 101 3.30 -5.34 -25.74
CA GLN A 101 1.84 -5.39 -25.64
C GLN A 101 1.29 -4.19 -24.85
N LYS A 102 0.25 -3.57 -25.41
CA LYS A 102 -0.50 -2.46 -24.80
C LYS A 102 -1.93 -2.84 -24.43
N PRO A 103 -2.52 -2.20 -23.41
CA PRO A 103 -1.85 -1.31 -22.44
C PRO A 103 -0.86 -2.08 -21.56
N SER A 104 0.21 -1.42 -21.12
CA SER A 104 1.17 -1.99 -20.18
C SER A 104 0.73 -1.71 -18.75
N LYS A 105 0.51 -2.77 -17.95
CA LYS A 105 -0.10 -2.71 -16.62
C LYS A 105 0.89 -3.15 -15.55
N PHE A 106 1.24 -2.24 -14.66
CA PHE A 106 2.26 -2.45 -13.63
C PHE A 106 1.72 -2.19 -12.23
N TYR A 107 2.16 -2.95 -11.24
CA TYR A 107 1.98 -2.58 -9.83
C TYR A 107 3.32 -2.51 -9.12
N TYR A 108 3.40 -1.70 -8.06
CA TYR A 108 4.55 -1.62 -7.18
C TYR A 108 4.11 -1.68 -5.72
N MET A 109 5.03 -2.10 -4.85
CA MET A 109 4.87 -2.07 -3.40
C MET A 109 6.20 -1.68 -2.78
N GLY A 110 6.22 -0.70 -1.87
CA GLY A 110 7.44 -0.40 -1.13
C GLY A 110 7.43 0.94 -0.39
N PRO A 111 8.56 1.27 0.25
CA PRO A 111 8.68 2.47 1.05
C PRO A 111 8.79 3.72 0.18
N MET A 112 8.28 4.82 0.72
CA MET A 112 8.29 6.19 0.20
C MET A 112 8.69 7.15 1.33
N PHE A 113 9.28 8.29 0.97
CA PHE A 113 9.89 9.22 1.93
C PHE A 113 9.40 10.65 1.73
N ARG A 114 8.82 11.26 2.76
CA ARG A 114 8.39 12.66 2.76
C ARG A 114 8.77 13.33 4.07
N TYR A 115 9.41 14.49 4.03
CA TYR A 115 9.80 15.28 5.20
C TYR A 115 8.61 15.98 5.88
N GLU A 116 7.43 15.36 5.85
CA GLU A 116 6.23 15.91 6.46
C GLU A 116 6.31 15.88 8.00
N ARG A 117 5.48 16.71 8.64
CA ARG A 117 5.30 16.67 10.11
C ARG A 117 4.55 15.39 10.47
N PRO A 118 5.13 14.46 11.25
CA PRO A 118 4.48 13.20 11.55
C PRO A 118 3.16 13.40 12.31
N GLN A 119 2.12 12.69 11.88
CA GLN A 119 0.79 12.63 12.50
C GLN A 119 0.20 11.21 12.31
N ALA A 120 -0.98 10.93 12.88
CA ALA A 120 -1.60 9.61 12.75
C ALA A 120 -1.78 9.23 11.27
N GLY A 121 -1.18 8.11 10.85
CA GLY A 121 -1.22 7.66 9.45
C GLY A 121 -0.42 8.51 8.45
N ARG A 122 0.49 9.37 8.92
CA ARG A 122 1.45 10.12 8.09
C ARG A 122 2.85 10.08 8.72
N LEU A 123 3.76 9.44 8.01
CA LEU A 123 5.11 9.13 8.48
C LEU A 123 6.13 9.70 7.50
N ARG A 124 7.36 9.87 7.99
CA ARG A 124 8.46 10.32 7.13
C ARG A 124 8.98 9.24 6.20
N GLN A 125 8.92 8.00 6.67
CA GLN A 125 8.97 6.81 5.83
C GLN A 125 7.63 6.11 5.98
N PHE A 126 6.92 5.96 4.87
CA PHE A 126 5.64 5.24 4.79
C PHE A 126 5.69 4.27 3.62
N HIS A 127 4.68 3.43 3.44
CA HIS A 127 4.68 2.43 2.37
C HIS A 127 3.46 2.60 1.48
N GLN A 128 3.69 2.48 0.18
CA GLN A 128 2.64 2.55 -0.81
C GLN A 128 2.51 1.24 -1.56
N ILE A 129 1.26 0.93 -1.89
CA ILE A 129 0.90 0.01 -2.96
C ILE A 129 0.27 0.86 -4.06
N GLY A 130 0.74 0.72 -5.28
CA GLY A 130 0.20 1.47 -6.40
C GLY A 130 0.23 0.69 -7.70
N VAL A 131 -0.54 1.19 -8.67
CA VAL A 131 -0.70 0.59 -10.00
C VAL A 131 -0.62 1.67 -11.05
N GLU A 132 -0.06 1.33 -12.21
CA GLU A 132 0.12 2.21 -13.36
C GLU A 132 -0.26 1.48 -14.65
N CYS A 133 -1.06 2.12 -15.49
CA CYS A 133 -1.51 1.62 -16.78
C CYS A 133 -1.11 2.61 -17.87
N PHE A 134 -0.31 2.16 -18.84
CA PHE A 134 0.23 3.01 -19.90
C PHE A 134 -0.19 2.58 -21.30
N GLY A 135 -0.45 3.56 -22.16
CA GLY A 135 -0.68 3.37 -23.59
C GLY A 135 -2.15 3.13 -23.97
N SER A 136 -3.09 3.62 -23.17
CA SER A 136 -4.53 3.59 -23.50
C SER A 136 -5.23 4.90 -23.13
N SER A 137 -5.82 5.55 -24.13
CA SER A 137 -6.75 6.68 -23.96
C SER A 137 -8.21 6.24 -23.78
N ASN A 138 -8.51 4.94 -23.84
CA ASN A 138 -9.87 4.44 -23.67
C ASN A 138 -10.35 4.67 -22.22
N PRO A 139 -11.48 5.37 -21.98
CA PRO A 139 -12.06 5.58 -20.64
C PRO A 139 -12.25 4.30 -19.83
N ALA A 140 -12.42 3.16 -20.49
CA ALA A 140 -12.53 1.86 -19.84
C ALA A 140 -11.29 1.50 -18.99
N THR A 141 -10.09 2.03 -19.29
CA THR A 141 -8.91 1.79 -18.45
C THR A 141 -8.96 2.55 -17.13
N ASP A 142 -9.56 3.75 -17.11
CA ASP A 142 -9.81 4.52 -15.90
C ASP A 142 -10.76 3.73 -15.00
N VAL A 143 -11.87 3.28 -15.61
CA VAL A 143 -12.94 2.54 -14.94
C VAL A 143 -12.46 1.18 -14.43
N GLU A 144 -11.69 0.42 -15.22
CA GLU A 144 -11.11 -0.85 -14.78
C GLU A 144 -10.20 -0.67 -13.56
N THR A 145 -9.37 0.38 -13.58
CA THR A 145 -8.44 0.69 -12.48
C THR A 145 -9.18 1.15 -11.22
N ILE A 146 -10.22 1.98 -11.36
CA ILE A 146 -11.10 2.40 -10.26
C ILE A 146 -11.86 1.19 -9.69
N ALA A 147 -12.42 0.34 -10.55
CA ALA A 147 -13.14 -0.87 -10.15
C ALA A 147 -12.21 -1.87 -9.44
N MET A 148 -10.95 -1.99 -9.85
CA MET A 148 -9.94 -2.78 -9.14
C MET A 148 -9.70 -2.27 -7.72
N ALA A 149 -9.59 -0.94 -7.54
CA ALA A 149 -9.46 -0.35 -6.20
C ALA A 149 -10.73 -0.59 -5.35
N ALA A 150 -11.92 -0.42 -5.93
CA ALA A 150 -13.19 -0.72 -5.25
C ALA A 150 -13.28 -2.19 -4.82
N HIS A 151 -12.91 -3.12 -5.70
CA HIS A 151 -12.85 -4.56 -5.45
C HIS A 151 -11.87 -4.87 -4.31
N PHE A 152 -10.65 -4.32 -4.35
CA PHE A 152 -9.67 -4.48 -3.29
C PHE A 152 -10.21 -4.02 -1.93
N LEU A 153 -10.75 -2.80 -1.85
CA LEU A 153 -11.25 -2.22 -0.60
C LEU A 153 -12.45 -2.99 -0.03
N LYS A 154 -13.34 -3.47 -0.91
CA LYS A 154 -14.49 -4.29 -0.53
C LYS A 154 -14.07 -5.66 0.01
N GLU A 155 -13.23 -6.40 -0.72
CA GLU A 155 -12.86 -7.77 -0.33
C GLU A 155 -11.90 -7.79 0.87
N ILE A 156 -11.05 -6.78 1.05
CA ILE A 156 -10.21 -6.69 2.27
C ILE A 156 -11.03 -6.30 3.52
N GLY A 157 -12.27 -5.82 3.32
CA GLY A 157 -13.25 -5.62 4.38
C GLY A 157 -13.40 -4.18 4.87
N ILE A 158 -12.91 -3.17 4.14
CA ILE A 158 -13.15 -1.77 4.49
C ILE A 158 -14.63 -1.45 4.27
N LYS A 159 -15.24 -0.83 5.28
CA LYS A 159 -16.65 -0.44 5.30
C LYS A 159 -16.81 1.04 4.99
N ASP A 160 -18.01 1.40 4.53
CA ASP A 160 -18.46 2.79 4.33
C ASP A 160 -17.53 3.62 3.43
N VAL A 161 -16.96 2.97 2.42
CA VAL A 161 -16.11 3.60 1.42
C VAL A 161 -16.97 4.27 0.35
N LYS A 162 -16.68 5.53 0.06
CA LYS A 162 -17.30 6.32 -1.02
C LYS A 162 -16.25 6.68 -2.07
N LEU A 163 -16.60 6.53 -3.34
CA LEU A 163 -15.80 7.02 -4.46
C LEU A 163 -16.15 8.50 -4.71
N HIS A 164 -15.18 9.38 -4.55
CA HIS A 164 -15.23 10.76 -5.01
C HIS A 164 -14.56 10.82 -6.38
N LEU A 165 -15.26 11.42 -7.34
CA LEU A 165 -14.85 11.48 -8.74
C LEU A 165 -14.86 12.93 -9.24
N ASN A 166 -13.85 13.30 -10.00
CA ASN A 166 -13.76 14.60 -10.67
C ASN A 166 -12.94 14.48 -11.96
N THR A 167 -12.83 15.56 -12.72
CA THR A 167 -11.94 15.67 -13.88
C THR A 167 -11.20 16.99 -13.88
N LEU A 168 -9.94 16.98 -14.31
CA LEU A 168 -9.10 18.16 -14.50
C LEU A 168 -9.08 18.67 -15.95
N GLY A 169 -9.86 18.04 -16.84
CA GLY A 169 -9.85 18.35 -18.27
C GLY A 169 -8.47 18.21 -18.92
N ASN A 170 -8.33 18.78 -20.10
CA ASN A 170 -7.04 18.95 -20.77
C ASN A 170 -6.31 20.24 -20.28
N PRO A 171 -5.07 20.50 -20.73
CA PRO A 171 -4.33 21.70 -20.33
C PRO A 171 -5.06 23.02 -20.62
N GLU A 172 -5.79 23.12 -21.73
CA GLU A 172 -6.53 24.31 -22.14
C GLU A 172 -7.72 24.59 -21.21
N SER A 173 -8.54 23.57 -20.94
CA SER A 173 -9.63 23.62 -19.96
C SER A 173 -9.12 24.00 -18.58
N ARG A 174 -8.00 23.40 -18.15
CA ARG A 174 -7.38 23.69 -16.85
C ARG A 174 -6.85 25.12 -16.77
N ALA A 175 -6.29 25.66 -17.86
CA ALA A 175 -5.84 27.04 -17.92
C ALA A 175 -6.99 28.04 -17.85
N ALA A 176 -8.09 27.80 -18.58
CA ALA A 176 -9.29 28.62 -18.53
C ALA A 176 -9.92 28.60 -17.13
N TYR A 177 -10.04 27.43 -16.54
CA TYR A 177 -10.54 27.27 -15.18
C TYR A 177 -9.66 27.97 -14.14
N ARG A 178 -8.33 27.83 -14.25
CA ARG A 178 -7.37 28.52 -13.38
C ARG A 178 -7.57 30.03 -13.41
N GLN A 179 -7.77 30.61 -14.59
CA GLN A 179 -8.01 32.06 -14.69
C GLN A 179 -9.33 32.46 -14.02
N ALA A 180 -10.41 31.72 -14.25
CA ALA A 180 -11.69 31.98 -13.59
C ALA A 180 -11.59 31.89 -12.06
N LEU A 181 -10.83 30.93 -11.54
CA LEU A 181 -10.61 30.77 -10.11
C LEU A 181 -9.78 31.92 -9.52
N ILE A 182 -8.78 32.42 -10.26
CA ILE A 182 -8.03 33.63 -9.86
C ILE A 182 -8.97 34.82 -9.80
N ASP A 183 -9.74 35.07 -10.86
CA ASP A 183 -10.65 36.21 -10.94
C ASP A 183 -11.69 36.18 -9.80
N TYR A 184 -12.12 34.99 -9.41
CA TYR A 184 -13.03 34.76 -8.29
C TYR A 184 -12.37 34.99 -6.92
N LEU A 185 -11.16 34.48 -6.69
CA LEU A 185 -10.50 34.50 -5.38
C LEU A 185 -9.72 35.79 -5.10
N THR A 186 -9.24 36.50 -6.13
CA THR A 186 -8.46 37.74 -5.95
C THR A 186 -9.20 38.80 -5.13
N PRO A 187 -10.51 39.07 -5.34
CA PRO A 187 -11.28 39.98 -4.49
C PRO A 187 -11.41 39.50 -3.04
N LEU A 188 -11.33 38.19 -2.79
CA LEU A 188 -11.45 37.56 -1.48
C LEU A 188 -10.10 37.35 -0.78
N LYS A 189 -8.98 37.73 -1.41
CA LYS A 189 -7.62 37.40 -0.96
C LYS A 189 -7.37 37.70 0.51
N GLU A 190 -7.78 38.88 0.99
CA GLU A 190 -7.56 39.29 2.39
C GLU A 190 -8.38 38.49 3.41
N THR A 191 -9.39 37.75 2.96
CA THR A 191 -10.20 36.84 3.80
C THR A 191 -9.66 35.42 3.83
N LEU A 192 -8.76 35.07 2.90
CA LEU A 192 -8.14 33.75 2.85
C LEU A 192 -7.07 33.60 3.93
N SER A 193 -6.81 32.36 4.33
CA SER A 193 -5.67 32.01 5.18
C SER A 193 -4.35 32.41 4.52
N LYS A 194 -3.30 32.63 5.31
CA LYS A 194 -1.97 33.02 4.78
C LYS A 194 -1.41 32.02 3.77
N ASP A 195 -1.68 30.73 3.96
CA ASP A 195 -1.22 29.70 3.04
C ASP A 195 -2.01 29.77 1.72
N SER A 196 -3.33 29.97 1.79
CA SER A 196 -4.19 30.14 0.61
C SER A 196 -3.91 31.44 -0.16
N GLN A 197 -3.52 32.52 0.52
CA GLN A 197 -3.03 33.73 -0.13
C GLN A 197 -1.78 33.48 -0.97
N ARG A 198 -0.84 32.65 -0.47
CA ARG A 198 0.33 32.22 -1.24
C ARG A 198 -0.06 31.31 -2.40
N ARG A 199 -0.91 30.31 -2.14
CA ARG A 199 -1.37 29.35 -3.15
C ARG A 199 -2.13 30.03 -4.29
N LEU A 200 -2.86 31.11 -4.03
CA LEU A 200 -3.54 31.89 -5.06
C LEU A 200 -2.55 32.45 -6.11
N GLU A 201 -1.32 32.75 -5.73
CA GLU A 201 -0.29 33.24 -6.66
C GLU A 201 0.43 32.08 -7.37
N GLU A 202 0.73 31.00 -6.63
CA GLU A 202 1.49 29.85 -7.13
C GLU A 202 0.61 28.85 -7.90
N ASN A 203 -0.38 28.26 -7.22
CA ASN A 203 -1.28 27.24 -7.74
C ASN A 203 -2.70 27.41 -7.16
N PRO A 204 -3.57 28.23 -7.78
CA PRO A 204 -4.88 28.62 -7.26
C PRO A 204 -5.81 27.44 -6.94
N LEU A 205 -5.66 26.33 -7.67
CA LEU A 205 -6.42 25.09 -7.46
C LEU A 205 -6.27 24.58 -6.02
N ARG A 206 -5.11 24.80 -5.40
CA ARG A 206 -4.83 24.38 -4.01
C ARG A 206 -5.56 25.21 -2.96
N VAL A 207 -6.27 26.27 -3.33
CA VAL A 207 -7.16 26.94 -2.38
C VAL A 207 -8.41 26.08 -2.13
N LEU A 208 -8.84 25.29 -3.12
CA LEU A 208 -10.02 24.42 -3.04
C LEU A 208 -9.86 23.26 -2.03
N ASP A 209 -8.63 22.76 -1.83
CA ASP A 209 -8.36 21.66 -0.88
C ASP A 209 -8.04 22.12 0.55
N SER A 210 -8.06 23.43 0.82
CA SER A 210 -7.73 23.98 2.13
C SER A 210 -8.69 23.46 3.21
N LYS A 211 -8.13 23.20 4.41
CA LYS A 211 -8.89 22.75 5.57
C LYS A 211 -9.24 23.89 6.53
N GLU A 212 -8.72 25.09 6.30
CA GLU A 212 -9.01 26.29 7.09
C GLU A 212 -10.45 26.75 6.90
N LYS A 213 -11.08 27.26 7.97
CA LYS A 213 -12.53 27.53 7.98
C LYS A 213 -12.88 28.67 7.03
N GLU A 214 -12.06 29.71 7.04
CA GLU A 214 -12.17 30.88 6.18
C GLU A 214 -12.08 30.51 4.70
N ASP A 215 -11.16 29.62 4.34
CA ASP A 215 -10.97 29.18 2.96
C ASP A 215 -12.15 28.34 2.49
N LYS A 216 -12.69 27.45 3.34
CA LYS A 216 -13.89 26.66 3.03
C LYS A 216 -15.11 27.53 2.72
N VAL A 217 -15.29 28.63 3.44
CA VAL A 217 -16.37 29.59 3.17
C VAL A 217 -16.09 30.32 1.85
N ALA A 218 -14.85 30.71 1.60
CA ALA A 218 -14.48 31.41 0.38
C ALA A 218 -14.68 30.56 -0.88
N VAL A 219 -14.47 29.24 -0.83
CA VAL A 219 -14.57 28.36 -2.00
C VAL A 219 -15.95 27.73 -2.20
N GLU A 220 -16.92 27.98 -1.30
CA GLU A 220 -18.26 27.39 -1.38
C GLU A 220 -18.97 27.68 -2.71
N ASN A 221 -18.72 28.86 -3.29
CA ASN A 221 -19.29 29.30 -4.57
C ASN A 221 -18.22 29.49 -5.65
N ALA A 222 -17.08 28.80 -5.53
CA ALA A 222 -16.03 28.84 -6.54
C ALA A 222 -16.55 28.27 -7.87
N PRO A 223 -16.01 28.74 -9.02
CA PRO A 223 -16.32 28.12 -10.30
C PRO A 223 -15.99 26.61 -10.28
N SER A 224 -16.73 25.83 -11.05
CA SER A 224 -16.48 24.41 -11.23
C SER A 224 -15.68 24.17 -12.49
N ILE A 225 -14.69 23.28 -12.44
CA ILE A 225 -13.93 22.87 -13.63
C ILE A 225 -14.81 22.22 -14.71
N LEU A 226 -15.96 21.65 -14.31
CA LEU A 226 -16.91 21.02 -15.23
C LEU A 226 -17.51 22.02 -16.22
N ASP A 227 -17.52 23.32 -15.88
CA ASP A 227 -18.03 24.38 -16.75
C ASP A 227 -17.01 24.83 -17.83
N PHE A 228 -15.78 24.31 -17.78
CA PHE A 228 -14.65 24.71 -18.64
C PHE A 228 -14.10 23.56 -19.48
N LEU A 229 -14.74 22.38 -19.43
CA LEU A 229 -14.32 21.22 -20.21
C LEU A 229 -14.55 21.47 -21.71
N ASP A 230 -13.58 21.05 -22.50
CA ASP A 230 -13.80 20.91 -23.94
C ASP A 230 -14.64 19.66 -24.26
N GLU A 231 -15.04 19.53 -25.53
CA GLU A 231 -15.92 18.44 -25.97
C GLU A 231 -15.29 17.06 -25.74
N GLU A 232 -13.98 16.93 -25.93
CA GLU A 232 -13.25 15.66 -25.72
C GLU A 232 -13.19 15.29 -24.23
N SER A 233 -12.80 16.23 -23.35
CA SER A 233 -12.73 15.97 -21.92
C SER A 233 -14.11 15.68 -21.31
N GLN A 234 -15.15 16.40 -21.76
CA GLN A 234 -16.53 16.15 -21.36
C GLN A 234 -16.96 14.74 -21.77
N SER A 235 -16.71 14.36 -23.03
CA SER A 235 -17.05 13.04 -23.56
C SER A 235 -16.32 11.91 -22.83
N HIS A 236 -15.03 12.10 -22.52
CA HIS A 236 -14.25 11.14 -21.73
C HIS A 236 -14.85 10.95 -20.33
N PHE A 237 -15.16 12.06 -19.65
CA PHE A 237 -15.70 12.03 -18.30
C PHE A 237 -17.09 11.39 -18.23
N ASP A 238 -17.97 11.70 -19.19
CA ASP A 238 -19.29 11.08 -19.28
C ASP A 238 -19.20 9.58 -19.58
N ALA A 239 -18.25 9.15 -20.40
CA ALA A 239 -17.99 7.74 -20.65
C ALA A 239 -17.53 7.01 -19.37
N VAL A 240 -16.62 7.60 -18.58
CA VAL A 240 -16.19 7.05 -17.29
C VAL A 240 -17.39 6.88 -16.35
N ARG A 241 -18.20 7.92 -16.20
CA ARG A 241 -19.40 7.94 -15.35
C ARG A 241 -20.39 6.85 -15.75
N GLN A 242 -20.73 6.77 -17.03
CA GLN A 242 -21.65 5.78 -17.56
C GLN A 242 -21.16 4.34 -17.33
N MET A 243 -19.87 4.09 -17.52
CA MET A 243 -19.29 2.76 -17.29
C MET A 243 -19.24 2.40 -15.80
N LEU A 244 -18.96 3.35 -14.90
CA LEU A 244 -19.05 3.14 -13.44
C LEU A 244 -20.48 2.78 -13.02
N GLU A 245 -21.48 3.50 -13.53
CA GLU A 245 -22.90 3.19 -13.30
C GLU A 245 -23.26 1.79 -13.79
N ASN A 246 -22.81 1.42 -14.99
CA ASN A 246 -23.05 0.09 -15.55
C ASN A 246 -22.41 -1.05 -14.72
N LEU A 247 -21.29 -0.77 -14.03
CA LEU A 247 -20.64 -1.70 -13.11
C LEU A 247 -21.23 -1.67 -11.69
N GLY A 248 -22.19 -0.78 -11.41
CA GLY A 248 -22.76 -0.59 -10.08
C GLY A 248 -21.76 -0.03 -9.07
N VAL A 249 -20.82 0.80 -9.51
CA VAL A 249 -19.87 1.50 -8.64
C VAL A 249 -20.42 2.90 -8.36
N ASP A 250 -21.01 3.07 -7.18
CA ASP A 250 -21.55 4.36 -6.73
C ASP A 250 -20.43 5.39 -6.56
N TYR A 251 -20.68 6.63 -6.99
CA TYR A 251 -19.73 7.74 -6.86
C TYR A 251 -20.43 9.07 -6.52
N ILE A 252 -19.64 10.00 -5.99
CA ILE A 252 -20.01 11.39 -5.73
C ILE A 252 -19.13 12.27 -6.61
N ILE A 253 -19.74 13.24 -7.31
CA ILE A 253 -18.98 14.25 -8.04
C ILE A 253 -18.48 15.30 -7.04
N ASP A 254 -17.16 15.42 -6.92
CA ASP A 254 -16.49 16.35 -6.01
C ASP A 254 -15.68 17.38 -6.81
N THR A 255 -16.30 18.50 -7.15
CA THR A 255 -15.69 19.55 -7.98
C THR A 255 -14.54 20.28 -7.28
N ASN A 256 -14.44 20.16 -5.95
CA ASN A 256 -13.38 20.77 -5.16
C ASN A 256 -12.16 19.85 -5.01
N MET A 257 -12.30 18.58 -5.38
CA MET A 257 -11.19 17.62 -5.35
C MET A 257 -10.13 18.03 -6.37
N VAL A 258 -8.98 18.46 -5.86
CA VAL A 258 -7.74 18.68 -6.60
C VAL A 258 -6.67 17.71 -6.10
N ARG A 259 -5.53 17.63 -6.79
CA ARG A 259 -4.49 16.64 -6.48
C ARG A 259 -3.19 17.24 -6.01
N GLY A 260 -2.54 16.46 -5.14
CA GLY A 260 -1.21 16.68 -4.58
C GLY A 260 -0.08 16.90 -5.58
N LEU A 261 -0.27 16.48 -6.83
CA LEU A 261 0.75 16.35 -7.86
C LEU A 261 0.20 17.04 -9.12
N ASP A 262 1.01 17.86 -9.77
CA ASP A 262 0.48 18.74 -10.83
C ASP A 262 0.35 18.04 -12.20
N TYR A 263 0.91 16.83 -12.34
CA TYR A 263 0.89 16.05 -13.58
C TYR A 263 -0.48 15.48 -13.98
N TYR A 264 -1.50 15.55 -13.11
CA TYR A 264 -2.82 14.99 -13.41
C TYR A 264 -3.55 15.82 -14.49
N ASN A 265 -4.23 15.11 -15.39
CA ASN A 265 -5.22 15.61 -16.34
C ASN A 265 -6.47 14.73 -16.28
N HIS A 266 -7.58 15.15 -16.92
CA HIS A 266 -8.83 14.39 -17.00
C HIS A 266 -9.23 13.72 -15.67
N THR A 267 -9.73 12.48 -15.69
CA THR A 267 -10.28 11.75 -14.54
C THR A 267 -9.31 11.72 -13.35
N ILE A 268 -9.81 12.13 -12.18
CA ILE A 268 -9.17 11.97 -10.87
C ILE A 268 -10.17 11.40 -9.88
N PHE A 269 -9.69 10.63 -8.90
CA PHE A 269 -10.56 10.01 -7.92
C PHE A 269 -9.94 9.78 -6.54
N GLU A 270 -10.79 9.68 -5.53
CA GLU A 270 -10.46 9.27 -4.17
C GLU A 270 -11.49 8.29 -3.63
N PHE A 271 -11.01 7.24 -2.97
CA PHE A 271 -11.85 6.44 -2.09
C PHE A 271 -11.69 6.97 -0.67
N ILE A 272 -12.80 7.45 -0.10
CA ILE A 272 -12.85 8.08 1.22
C ILE A 272 -13.70 7.20 2.14
N THR A 273 -13.24 7.03 3.38
CA THR A 273 -14.02 6.43 4.46
C THR A 273 -14.08 7.40 5.63
N GLU A 274 -15.11 7.29 6.47
CA GLU A 274 -15.17 8.02 7.73
C GLU A 274 -14.62 7.16 8.87
N ILE A 275 -13.76 7.73 9.71
CA ILE A 275 -13.27 7.12 10.95
C ILE A 275 -13.34 8.15 12.07
N GLU A 276 -14.08 7.83 13.13
CA GLU A 276 -14.21 8.69 14.32
C GLU A 276 -14.64 10.14 13.97
N GLY A 277 -15.56 10.29 13.00
CA GLY A 277 -16.05 11.58 12.52
C GLY A 277 -15.11 12.35 11.58
N ASN A 278 -14.01 11.73 11.12
CA ASN A 278 -13.07 12.32 10.19
C ASN A 278 -13.04 11.55 8.87
N GLU A 279 -13.11 12.27 7.75
CA GLU A 279 -12.89 11.71 6.42
C GLU A 279 -11.42 11.38 6.18
N LEU A 280 -11.16 10.16 5.71
CA LEU A 280 -9.83 9.66 5.40
C LEU A 280 -9.79 9.09 3.99
N THR A 281 -8.94 9.67 3.14
CA THR A 281 -8.59 9.10 1.84
C THR A 281 -7.78 7.82 2.02
N VAL A 282 -8.33 6.70 1.53
CA VAL A 282 -7.73 5.35 1.60
C VAL A 282 -6.89 5.07 0.36
N CYS A 283 -7.43 5.39 -0.81
CA CYS A 283 -6.83 5.17 -2.11
C CYS A 283 -7.12 6.39 -2.99
N ALA A 284 -6.16 6.78 -3.82
CA ALA A 284 -6.24 7.97 -4.63
C ALA A 284 -5.54 7.72 -5.97
N GLY A 285 -6.23 7.98 -7.08
CA GLY A 285 -5.63 7.89 -8.42
C GLY A 285 -6.16 8.89 -9.44
N GLY A 286 -5.76 8.71 -10.69
CA GLY A 286 -6.19 9.53 -11.82
C GLY A 286 -5.33 9.37 -13.07
N ARG A 287 -5.67 10.15 -14.09
CA ARG A 287 -5.04 10.19 -15.42
C ARG A 287 -3.90 11.22 -15.47
N TYR A 288 -2.83 10.92 -16.22
CA TYR A 288 -1.61 11.75 -16.28
C TYR A 288 -0.87 11.64 -17.63
N ASP A 289 -1.59 11.83 -18.74
CA ASP A 289 -1.12 11.48 -20.09
C ASP A 289 0.16 12.21 -20.56
N GLY A 290 0.45 13.39 -20.00
CA GLY A 290 1.65 14.17 -20.34
C GLY A 290 2.95 13.63 -19.73
N LEU A 291 2.87 12.76 -18.72
CA LEU A 291 4.02 12.42 -17.88
C LEU A 291 5.07 11.61 -18.64
N VAL A 292 4.69 10.69 -19.54
CA VAL A 292 5.68 9.90 -20.31
C VAL A 292 6.48 10.79 -21.27
N ALA A 293 5.79 11.70 -21.97
CA ALA A 293 6.44 12.65 -22.88
C ALA A 293 7.40 13.57 -22.13
N TYR A 294 7.01 13.97 -20.92
CA TYR A 294 7.85 14.77 -20.03
C TYR A 294 9.20 14.10 -19.70
N PHE A 295 9.22 12.77 -19.57
CA PHE A 295 10.43 11.98 -19.35
C PHE A 295 11.23 11.68 -20.63
N GLY A 296 10.87 12.28 -21.76
CA GLY A 296 11.52 12.06 -23.05
C GLY A 296 11.03 10.81 -23.79
N GLY A 297 9.95 10.18 -23.33
CA GLY A 297 9.24 9.16 -24.10
C GLY A 297 8.29 9.76 -25.14
N PRO A 298 7.57 8.93 -25.91
CA PRO A 298 6.48 9.41 -26.76
C PRO A 298 5.27 9.83 -25.92
N GLU A 299 4.34 10.59 -26.52
CA GLU A 299 3.02 10.81 -25.94
C GLU A 299 2.38 9.46 -25.63
N THR A 300 2.03 9.24 -24.36
CA THR A 300 1.52 7.97 -23.88
C THR A 300 0.58 8.23 -22.72
N ALA A 301 -0.68 7.92 -22.96
CA ALA A 301 -1.72 7.99 -21.95
C ALA A 301 -1.38 7.15 -20.72
N GLY A 302 -1.67 7.67 -19.53
CA GLY A 302 -1.29 7.06 -18.25
C GLY A 302 -2.43 7.17 -17.23
N PHE A 303 -2.72 6.08 -16.52
CA PHE A 303 -3.71 6.07 -15.44
C PHE A 303 -3.29 5.15 -14.31
N GLY A 304 -3.45 5.58 -13.07
CA GLY A 304 -2.99 4.80 -11.93
C GLY A 304 -3.58 5.25 -10.60
N PHE A 305 -3.21 4.55 -9.54
CA PHE A 305 -3.51 4.95 -8.15
C PHE A 305 -2.42 4.54 -7.19
N GLY A 306 -2.41 5.17 -6.02
CA GLY A 306 -1.65 4.74 -4.85
C GLY A 306 -2.51 4.69 -3.59
N LEU A 307 -2.19 3.76 -2.70
CA LEU A 307 -2.74 3.68 -1.33
C LEU A 307 -1.61 3.53 -0.32
N GLY A 308 -1.81 4.07 0.88
CA GLY A 308 -0.85 3.96 1.99
C GLY A 308 -1.14 2.74 2.86
N VAL A 309 -0.16 1.86 3.05
CA VAL A 309 -0.34 0.61 3.82
C VAL A 309 -0.60 0.91 5.29
N GLU A 310 0.12 1.87 5.88
CA GLU A 310 -0.11 2.28 7.28
C GLU A 310 -1.53 2.79 7.51
N ARG A 311 -2.04 3.60 6.57
CA ARG A 311 -3.39 4.15 6.66
C ARG A 311 -4.44 3.06 6.50
N LEU A 312 -4.24 2.14 5.55
CA LEU A 312 -5.11 1.00 5.36
C LEU A 312 -5.19 0.13 6.63
N LEU A 313 -4.05 -0.21 7.23
CA LEU A 313 -4.01 -0.99 8.47
C LEU A 313 -4.66 -0.26 9.65
N LEU A 314 -4.46 1.05 9.78
CA LEU A 314 -5.13 1.88 10.78
C LEU A 314 -6.66 1.84 10.62
N ILE A 315 -7.15 1.93 9.38
CA ILE A 315 -8.60 1.86 9.09
C ILE A 315 -9.15 0.48 9.42
N LEU A 316 -8.48 -0.60 9.00
CA LEU A 316 -8.87 -1.98 9.33
C LEU A 316 -8.98 -2.19 10.83
N GLU A 317 -8.00 -1.71 11.59
CA GLU A 317 -8.00 -1.77 13.06
C GLU A 317 -9.18 -0.99 13.65
N LYS A 318 -9.39 0.27 13.23
CA LYS A 318 -10.45 1.14 13.73
C LYS A 318 -11.85 0.63 13.40
N GLN A 319 -12.02 -0.08 12.28
CA GLN A 319 -13.28 -0.71 11.89
C GLN A 319 -13.46 -2.13 12.46
N GLY A 320 -12.50 -2.62 13.25
CA GLY A 320 -12.55 -3.95 13.88
C GLY A 320 -12.48 -5.10 12.87
N VAL A 321 -11.86 -4.88 11.70
CA VAL A 321 -11.68 -5.92 10.68
C VAL A 321 -10.60 -6.89 11.13
N THR A 322 -10.95 -8.17 11.26
CA THR A 322 -9.99 -9.22 11.62
C THR A 322 -9.39 -9.82 10.36
N LEU A 323 -8.07 -9.73 10.22
CA LEU A 323 -7.34 -10.35 9.12
C LEU A 323 -7.07 -11.83 9.46
N PRO A 324 -7.29 -12.78 8.53
CA PRO A 324 -7.06 -14.21 8.74
C PRO A 324 -5.56 -14.53 8.70
N ILE A 325 -4.83 -14.12 9.73
CA ILE A 325 -3.38 -14.29 9.86
C ILE A 325 -3.08 -15.50 10.74
N GLU A 326 -2.40 -16.50 10.18
CA GLU A 326 -1.99 -17.69 10.92
C GLU A 326 -0.57 -17.56 11.49
N ASN A 327 -0.50 -17.27 12.79
CA ASN A 327 0.76 -17.14 13.54
C ASN A 327 1.07 -18.33 14.45
N ALA A 328 0.20 -19.35 14.48
CA ALA A 328 0.41 -20.53 15.31
C ALA A 328 1.63 -21.33 14.86
N LEU A 329 2.36 -21.87 15.84
CA LEU A 329 3.39 -22.88 15.60
C LEU A 329 2.71 -24.23 15.37
N ASP A 330 3.19 -25.03 14.42
CA ASP A 330 2.60 -26.35 14.15
C ASP A 330 3.02 -27.36 15.21
N VAL A 331 4.31 -27.33 15.61
CA VAL A 331 4.88 -28.29 16.58
C VAL A 331 5.83 -27.62 17.55
N TYR A 332 5.64 -27.84 18.84
CA TYR A 332 6.62 -27.50 19.86
C TYR A 332 7.20 -28.77 20.51
N ILE A 333 8.53 -28.90 20.52
CA ILE A 333 9.25 -30.01 21.15
C ILE A 333 9.77 -29.58 22.52
N ALA A 334 9.16 -30.11 23.58
CA ALA A 334 9.64 -30.00 24.94
C ALA A 334 10.74 -31.04 25.18
N VAL A 335 11.90 -30.60 25.69
CA VAL A 335 13.10 -31.44 25.84
C VAL A 335 13.38 -31.68 27.32
N LEU A 336 13.53 -32.95 27.70
CA LEU A 336 13.79 -33.38 29.07
C LEU A 336 15.18 -34.03 29.18
N GLY A 337 16.10 -33.34 29.85
CA GLY A 337 17.47 -33.84 30.06
C GLY A 337 18.41 -33.54 28.89
N GLU A 338 19.72 -33.65 29.15
CA GLU A 338 20.75 -33.36 28.14
C GLU A 338 20.85 -34.48 27.08
N GLY A 339 20.56 -35.74 27.45
CA GLY A 339 20.62 -36.88 26.52
C GLY A 339 19.64 -36.77 25.34
N ALA A 340 18.53 -36.04 25.50
CA ALA A 340 17.55 -35.82 24.43
C ALA A 340 17.90 -34.63 23.51
N ASN A 341 18.92 -33.83 23.85
CA ASN A 341 19.20 -32.57 23.18
C ASN A 341 19.55 -32.75 21.70
N VAL A 342 20.41 -33.71 21.36
CA VAL A 342 20.80 -33.96 19.95
C VAL A 342 19.59 -34.43 19.16
N LYS A 343 18.82 -35.38 19.71
CA LYS A 343 17.67 -35.95 19.00
C LYS A 343 16.54 -34.94 18.79
N ALA A 344 16.29 -34.06 19.76
CA ALA A 344 15.34 -32.96 19.60
C ALA A 344 15.74 -31.97 18.50
N LEU A 345 17.05 -31.74 18.30
CA LEU A 345 17.55 -30.90 17.20
C LEU A 345 17.34 -31.58 15.85
N GLU A 346 17.66 -32.87 15.73
CA GLU A 346 17.38 -33.65 14.52
C GLU A 346 15.89 -33.62 14.18
N LEU A 347 15.03 -33.85 15.17
CA LEU A 347 13.59 -33.91 15.00
C LEU A 347 13.00 -32.56 14.55
N VAL A 348 13.38 -31.46 15.21
CA VAL A 348 12.87 -30.12 14.84
C VAL A 348 13.32 -29.73 13.42
N GLN A 349 14.55 -30.09 13.03
CA GLN A 349 15.05 -29.83 11.67
C GLN A 349 14.31 -30.65 10.62
N THR A 350 14.03 -31.92 10.93
CA THR A 350 13.28 -32.80 10.04
C THR A 350 11.86 -32.28 9.82
N LEU A 351 11.16 -31.86 10.88
CA LEU A 351 9.83 -31.25 10.78
C LEU A 351 9.85 -29.98 9.92
N ARG A 352 10.87 -29.12 10.07
CA ARG A 352 11.04 -27.92 9.24
C ARG A 352 11.28 -28.26 7.77
N GLN A 353 12.07 -29.30 7.48
CA GLN A 353 12.33 -29.77 6.12
C GLN A 353 11.06 -30.33 5.44
N GLN A 354 10.10 -30.81 6.23
CA GLN A 354 8.78 -31.22 5.75
C GLN A 354 7.79 -30.05 5.58
N GLY A 355 8.18 -28.82 5.93
CA GLY A 355 7.36 -27.61 5.72
C GLY A 355 6.63 -27.10 6.96
N PHE A 356 6.81 -27.73 8.14
CA PHE A 356 6.13 -27.31 9.38
C PHE A 356 6.86 -26.18 10.10
N LYS A 357 6.09 -25.27 10.70
CA LYS A 357 6.59 -24.32 11.71
C LYS A 357 6.84 -25.09 13.00
N ALA A 358 8.08 -25.54 13.20
CA ALA A 358 8.47 -26.28 14.39
C ALA A 358 9.47 -25.52 15.26
N GLU A 359 9.32 -25.61 16.58
CA GLU A 359 10.27 -25.06 17.54
C GLU A 359 10.53 -26.01 18.71
N ARG A 360 11.65 -25.80 19.41
CA ARG A 360 12.02 -26.53 20.62
C ARG A 360 12.58 -25.61 21.70
N ASP A 361 12.74 -26.13 22.91
CA ASP A 361 13.50 -25.40 23.93
C ASP A 361 15.02 -25.41 23.63
N TYR A 362 15.63 -24.23 23.72
CA TYR A 362 17.09 -24.02 23.66
C TYR A 362 17.67 -23.42 24.93
N LEU A 363 16.84 -23.10 25.92
CA LEU A 363 17.26 -22.41 27.13
C LEU A 363 17.46 -23.37 28.32
N ASN A 364 17.38 -24.68 28.06
CA ASN A 364 17.47 -25.75 29.07
C ASN A 364 16.51 -25.50 30.24
N ARG A 365 15.30 -25.02 29.93
CA ARG A 365 14.28 -24.66 30.92
C ARG A 365 13.60 -25.91 31.46
N LYS A 366 13.01 -25.82 32.65
CA LYS A 366 12.14 -26.89 33.17
C LYS A 366 10.87 -27.00 32.32
N LEU A 367 10.29 -28.21 32.22
CA LEU A 367 9.10 -28.50 31.39
C LEU A 367 7.96 -27.49 31.55
N LYS A 368 7.64 -27.06 32.79
CA LYS A 368 6.61 -26.03 33.03
C LYS A 368 6.83 -24.74 32.23
N ALA A 369 8.08 -24.27 32.13
CA ALA A 369 8.42 -23.07 31.38
C ALA A 369 8.48 -23.32 29.87
N GLN A 370 8.81 -24.54 29.45
CA GLN A 370 8.74 -24.95 28.04
C GLN A 370 7.28 -25.01 27.56
N PHE A 371 6.37 -25.61 28.33
CA PHE A 371 4.92 -25.61 28.01
C PHE A 371 4.35 -24.19 27.95
N LYS A 372 4.74 -23.30 28.88
CA LYS A 372 4.40 -21.88 28.78
C LYS A 372 4.89 -21.23 27.49
N SER A 373 6.05 -21.65 26.98
CA SER A 373 6.56 -21.14 25.70
C SER A 373 5.72 -21.65 24.54
N ALA A 374 5.34 -22.92 24.55
CA ALA A 374 4.44 -23.48 23.56
C ALA A 374 3.08 -22.78 23.54
N ASP A 375 2.54 -22.41 24.71
CA ASP A 375 1.30 -21.61 24.81
C ASP A 375 1.48 -20.21 24.21
N VAL A 376 2.62 -19.55 24.47
CA VAL A 376 2.93 -18.23 23.87
C VAL A 376 3.06 -18.31 22.35
N PHE A 377 3.62 -19.41 21.83
CA PHE A 377 3.68 -19.69 20.39
C PHE A 377 2.35 -20.19 19.80
N ALA A 378 1.30 -20.34 20.63
CA ALA A 378 0.04 -20.95 20.25
C ALA A 378 0.25 -22.29 19.50
N ALA A 379 1.18 -23.12 20.00
CA ALA A 379 1.55 -24.37 19.34
C ALA A 379 0.34 -25.30 19.18
N LYS A 380 0.08 -25.76 17.97
CA LYS A 380 -0.98 -26.71 17.62
C LYS A 380 -0.72 -28.08 18.23
N THR A 381 0.52 -28.57 18.11
CA THR A 381 0.93 -29.85 18.69
C THR A 381 2.15 -29.74 19.60
N LEU A 382 2.25 -30.68 20.54
CA LEU A 382 3.36 -30.82 21.48
C LEU A 382 4.00 -32.19 21.35
N ILE A 383 5.33 -32.25 21.42
CA ILE A 383 6.11 -33.48 21.58
C ILE A 383 6.94 -33.33 22.85
N THR A 384 6.91 -34.29 23.76
CA THR A 384 7.86 -34.33 24.89
C THR A 384 8.91 -35.39 24.59
N LEU A 385 10.18 -35.00 24.61
CA LEU A 385 11.30 -35.86 24.28
C LEU A 385 12.32 -35.87 25.42
N GLY A 386 12.40 -36.98 26.13
CA GLY A 386 13.45 -37.30 27.09
C GLY A 386 14.27 -38.51 26.65
N GLU A 387 15.18 -38.96 27.52
CA GLU A 387 16.06 -40.11 27.24
C GLU A 387 15.26 -41.39 26.95
N SER A 388 14.13 -41.61 27.64
CA SER A 388 13.25 -42.76 27.41
C SER A 388 12.66 -42.80 26.00
N GLU A 389 12.24 -41.66 25.47
CA GLU A 389 11.68 -41.57 24.11
C GLU A 389 12.78 -41.72 23.05
N VAL A 390 13.99 -41.22 23.33
CA VAL A 390 15.15 -41.41 22.46
C VAL A 390 15.56 -42.88 22.40
N GLU A 391 15.63 -43.56 23.55
CA GLU A 391 16.01 -44.98 23.63
C GLU A 391 14.96 -45.90 23.00
N SER A 392 13.67 -45.64 23.24
CA SER A 392 12.59 -46.47 22.70
C SER A 392 12.29 -46.19 21.22
N GLY A 393 12.72 -45.04 20.70
CA GLY A 393 12.39 -44.58 19.36
C GLY A 393 10.90 -44.23 19.17
N GLN A 394 10.14 -44.11 20.27
CA GLN A 394 8.71 -43.83 20.29
C GLN A 394 8.45 -42.51 21.03
N VAL A 395 7.54 -41.69 20.51
CA VAL A 395 7.09 -40.44 21.12
C VAL A 395 5.59 -40.30 21.04
N THR A 396 5.05 -39.49 21.95
CA THR A 396 3.65 -39.06 21.88
C THR A 396 3.58 -37.66 21.27
N VAL A 397 2.81 -37.53 20.19
CA VAL A 397 2.41 -36.24 19.64
C VAL A 397 1.03 -35.90 20.17
N LYS A 398 0.91 -34.73 20.79
CA LYS A 398 -0.30 -34.29 21.49
C LYS A 398 -0.90 -33.06 20.82
N ASN A 399 -2.20 -33.06 20.54
CA ASN A 399 -2.93 -31.84 20.21
C ASN A 399 -3.01 -30.93 21.45
N ASN A 400 -2.50 -29.71 21.33
CA ASN A 400 -2.41 -28.80 22.48
C ASN A 400 -3.76 -28.19 22.89
N GLN A 401 -4.78 -28.29 22.05
CA GLN A 401 -6.15 -27.83 22.32
C GLN A 401 -7.04 -28.97 22.84
N THR A 402 -7.21 -30.05 22.06
CA THR A 402 -8.13 -31.16 22.38
C THR A 402 -7.55 -32.14 23.40
N ARG A 403 -6.22 -32.12 23.58
CA ARG A 403 -5.46 -33.07 24.41
C ARG A 403 -5.44 -34.50 23.87
N GLU A 404 -5.92 -34.72 22.65
CA GLU A 404 -5.77 -35.99 21.95
C GLU A 404 -4.28 -36.29 21.71
N GLU A 405 -3.94 -37.57 21.77
CA GLU A 405 -2.56 -38.05 21.74
C GLU A 405 -2.46 -39.22 20.75
N VAL A 406 -1.40 -39.20 19.95
CA VAL A 406 -1.03 -40.32 19.08
C VAL A 406 0.41 -40.72 19.38
N GLN A 407 0.60 -41.99 19.69
CA GLN A 407 1.94 -42.57 19.86
C GLN A 407 2.48 -43.01 18.50
N VAL A 408 3.69 -42.57 18.16
CA VAL A 408 4.33 -42.79 16.85
C VAL A 408 5.83 -42.98 17.02
N SER A 409 6.47 -43.64 16.06
CA SER A 409 7.93 -43.74 16.04
C SER A 409 8.57 -42.43 15.56
N LEU A 410 9.79 -42.17 16.02
CA LEU A 410 10.61 -41.06 15.52
C LEU A 410 10.89 -41.18 14.01
N GLU A 411 10.96 -42.41 13.49
CA GLU A 411 11.13 -42.67 12.06
C GLU A 411 9.89 -42.25 11.26
N THR A 412 8.68 -42.57 11.75
CA THR A 412 7.43 -42.15 11.10
C THR A 412 7.32 -40.63 11.05
N ILE A 413 7.63 -39.94 12.16
CA ILE A 413 7.66 -38.46 12.16
C ILE A 413 8.69 -37.95 11.14
N SER A 414 9.84 -38.61 11.04
CA SER A 414 10.91 -38.18 10.14
C SER A 414 10.55 -38.36 8.66
N GLN A 415 9.70 -39.32 8.33
CA GLN A 415 9.26 -39.62 6.96
C GLN A 415 8.05 -38.79 6.54
N ASN A 416 7.01 -38.72 7.38
CA ASN A 416 5.77 -38.02 7.05
C ASN A 416 4.99 -37.58 8.31
N PHE A 417 5.23 -36.35 8.76
CA PHE A 417 4.50 -35.78 9.87
C PHE A 417 3.08 -35.31 9.51
N SER A 418 2.78 -35.03 8.23
CA SER A 418 1.47 -34.54 7.79
C SER A 418 0.34 -35.49 8.16
N GLU A 419 0.53 -36.80 7.99
CA GLU A 419 -0.47 -37.80 8.41
C GLU A 419 -0.78 -37.78 9.90
N ILE A 420 0.21 -37.46 10.73
CA ILE A 420 0.05 -37.37 12.19
C ILE A 420 -0.66 -36.06 12.55
N PHE A 421 -0.29 -34.98 11.88
CA PHE A 421 -0.87 -33.66 12.04
C PHE A 421 -2.36 -33.64 11.68
N GLU A 422 -2.73 -34.26 10.55
CA GLU A 422 -4.12 -34.41 10.11
C GLU A 422 -4.93 -35.31 11.05
N LYS A 423 -4.34 -36.41 11.56
CA LYS A 423 -5.00 -37.27 12.57
C LYS A 423 -5.31 -36.54 13.87
N LEU A 424 -4.56 -35.49 14.18
CA LEU A 424 -4.79 -34.60 15.32
C LEU A 424 -5.71 -33.42 14.98
N GLY A 425 -6.26 -33.35 13.76
CA GLY A 425 -7.30 -32.40 13.37
C GLY A 425 -6.82 -31.06 12.82
N PHE A 426 -5.62 -31.00 12.22
CA PHE A 426 -5.06 -29.77 11.62
C PHE A 426 -4.83 -29.87 10.12
#